data_AF-U1P0T9-F1
#
_entry.id   AF-U1P0T9-F1
#
_cell.length_a   1.000
_cell.length_b   1.000
_cell.length_c   1.000
_cell.angle_alpha   90.00
_cell.angle_beta   90.00
_cell.angle_gamma   90.00
#
_symmetry.space_group_name_H-M   'P 1'
#
loop_
_entity.id
_entity.type
_entity.pdbx_description
1 polymer ?
#
loop_
_entity_poly.entity_id
_entity_poly.type
_entity_poly.pdbx_seq_one_letter_code
_entity_poly.pdbx_strand_id
1 'polypeptide(L)'
;MLTEFTLLAVMVPTMVDMGGNLGAILSSRLSTRFHLGTTSLDPRDRVLVANIAAILALAVSVFTALAVGAYLVGLVIGAALTLPELLVISLVSGISVAVIAVVCSLLATYLSYRVGVDPDDTTIPIVTNVVDVFGMVIFVSVSAAVVDV
;
A
#
# COMPACT_ATOMS: atom_id res chain seq x y z
N MET A 1 -17.27 -7.46 -14.41
CA MET A 1 -16.30 -7.66 -13.32
C MET A 1 -16.67 -6.96 -12.00
N LEU A 2 -16.41 -5.66 -11.75
CA LEU A 2 -16.77 -5.04 -10.45
C LEU A 2 -18.29 -4.97 -10.21
N THR A 3 -19.08 -4.87 -11.28
CA THR A 3 -20.55 -4.97 -11.26
C THR A 3 -21.06 -6.40 -11.12
N GLU A 4 -20.24 -7.40 -11.43
CA GLU A 4 -20.58 -8.83 -11.26
C GLU A 4 -20.16 -9.33 -9.86
N PHE A 5 -19.08 -8.77 -9.32
CA PHE A 5 -18.56 -9.08 -7.99
C PHE A 5 -18.57 -7.83 -7.12
N THR A 6 -19.77 -7.48 -6.62
CA THR A 6 -19.99 -6.35 -5.70
C THR A 6 -19.02 -6.36 -4.52
N LEU A 7 -18.62 -7.54 -4.05
CA LEU A 7 -17.66 -7.71 -2.96
C LEU A 7 -16.28 -7.11 -3.29
N LEU A 8 -15.79 -7.28 -4.52
CA LEU A 8 -14.51 -6.71 -4.96
C LEU A 8 -14.58 -5.19 -5.03
N ALA A 9 -15.72 -4.62 -5.43
CA ALA A 9 -15.92 -3.17 -5.45
C ALA A 9 -15.84 -2.55 -4.05
N VAL A 10 -16.31 -3.28 -3.02
CA VAL A 10 -16.21 -2.84 -1.61
C VAL A 10 -14.76 -2.85 -1.10
N MET A 11 -13.91 -3.73 -1.65
CA MET A 11 -12.50 -3.80 -1.25
C MET A 11 -11.64 -2.68 -1.84
N VAL A 12 -12.02 -2.11 -2.98
CA VAL A 12 -11.20 -1.12 -3.72
C VAL A 12 -10.83 0.10 -2.85
N PRO A 13 -11.80 0.80 -2.21
CA PRO A 13 -11.46 1.98 -1.41
C PRO A 13 -10.51 1.64 -0.26
N THR A 14 -10.73 0.52 0.42
CA THR A 14 -9.88 0.08 1.52
C THR A 14 -8.49 -0.31 1.05
N MET A 15 -8.37 -1.04 -0.06
CA MET A 15 -7.08 -1.42 -0.65
C MET A 15 -6.22 -0.19 -0.97
N VAL A 16 -6.83 0.78 -1.66
CA VAL A 16 -6.16 2.01 -2.10
C VAL A 16 -5.76 2.88 -0.91
N ASP A 17 -6.69 3.14 0.01
CA ASP A 17 -6.45 3.94 1.22
C ASP A 17 -5.31 3.36 2.08
N MET A 18 -5.33 2.04 2.30
CA MET A 18 -4.30 1.38 3.12
C MET A 18 -2.92 1.46 2.45
N GLY A 19 -2.85 1.34 1.13
CA GLY A 19 -1.62 1.56 0.39
C GLY A 19 -1.05 2.97 0.59
N GLY A 20 -1.89 4.00 0.45
CA GLY A 20 -1.50 5.39 0.64
C GLY A 20 -1.01 5.65 2.06
N ASN A 21 -1.72 5.11 3.05
CA ASN A 21 -1.38 5.23 4.46
C ASN A 21 -0.02 4.59 4.80
N LEU A 22 0.34 3.44 4.22
CA LEU A 22 1.66 2.84 4.39
C LEU A 22 2.77 3.77 3.87
N GLY A 23 2.55 4.39 2.71
CA GLY A 23 3.44 5.39 2.15
C GLY A 23 3.59 6.62 3.05
N ALA A 24 2.46 7.17 3.53
CA ALA A 24 2.46 8.32 4.43
C ALA A 24 3.22 8.06 5.74
N ILE A 25 3.05 6.87 6.35
CA ILE A 25 3.79 6.48 7.56
C ILE A 25 5.30 6.46 7.31
N LEU A 26 5.74 5.87 6.19
CA LEU A 26 7.16 5.83 5.87
C LEU A 26 7.70 7.24 5.59
N SER A 27 7.00 8.03 4.78
CA SER A 27 7.37 9.41 4.45
C SER A 27 7.53 10.27 5.70
N SER A 28 6.57 10.24 6.63
CA SER A 28 6.63 11.01 7.89
C SER A 28 7.81 10.58 8.77
N ARG A 29 8.09 9.27 8.84
CA ARG A 29 9.27 8.75 9.56
C ARG A 29 10.57 9.24 8.92
N LEU A 30 10.67 9.23 7.60
CA LEU A 30 11.85 9.72 6.90
C LEU A 30 12.02 11.23 7.11
N SER A 31 10.96 12.03 6.95
CA SER A 31 10.95 13.47 7.18
C SER A 31 11.43 13.81 8.59
N THR A 32 10.88 13.15 9.61
CA THR A 32 11.29 13.36 11.00
C THR A 32 12.79 13.13 11.19
N ARG A 33 13.31 12.04 10.60
CA ARG A 33 14.73 11.72 10.75
C ARG A 33 15.64 12.70 9.99
N PHE A 34 15.17 13.24 8.87
CA PHE A 34 15.85 14.32 8.15
C PHE A 34 15.91 15.62 8.96
N HIS A 35 14.79 16.02 9.55
CA HIS A 35 14.71 17.21 10.41
C HIS A 35 15.60 17.09 11.64
N LEU A 36 15.75 15.89 12.21
CA LEU A 36 16.66 15.63 13.32
C LEU A 36 18.14 15.51 12.91
N GLY A 37 18.46 15.54 11.61
CA GLY A 37 19.83 15.34 11.10
C GLY A 37 20.37 13.92 11.35
N THR A 38 19.48 12.96 11.61
CA THR A 38 19.84 11.57 12.02
C THR A 38 19.91 10.58 10.86
N THR A 39 19.80 11.07 9.62
CA THR A 39 19.72 10.22 8.41
C THR A 39 20.63 10.74 7.31
N SER A 40 21.54 9.88 6.87
CA SER A 40 21.90 9.77 5.47
C SER A 40 20.91 8.78 4.84
N LEU A 41 20.34 9.05 3.66
CA LEU A 41 19.61 8.03 2.88
C LEU A 41 20.60 6.99 2.35
N ASP A 42 21.23 6.26 3.27
CA ASP A 42 22.15 5.18 3.02
C ASP A 42 21.37 3.86 3.11
N PRO A 43 21.34 3.04 2.04
CA PRO A 43 20.75 1.70 2.07
C PRO A 43 21.31 0.79 3.16
N ARG A 44 22.47 1.11 3.76
CA ARG A 44 23.10 0.40 4.86
C ARG A 44 22.60 0.82 6.24
N ASP A 45 21.77 1.86 6.31
CA ASP A 45 21.16 2.30 7.55
C ASP A 45 20.19 1.23 8.07
N ARG A 46 20.58 0.59 9.17
CA ARG A 46 19.80 -0.47 9.83
C ARG A 46 18.42 0.02 10.26
N VAL A 47 18.29 1.29 10.64
CA VAL A 47 17.01 1.87 11.06
C VAL A 47 16.10 2.07 9.85
N LEU A 48 16.64 2.47 8.70
CA LEU A 48 15.89 2.56 7.45
C LEU A 48 15.37 1.19 7.03
N VAL A 49 16.24 0.19 6.98
CA VAL A 49 15.87 -1.19 6.60
C VAL A 49 14.82 -1.75 7.57
N ALA A 50 14.97 -1.52 8.87
CA ALA A 50 14.00 -1.96 9.87
C ALA A 50 12.63 -1.28 9.68
N ASN A 51 12.57 0.00 9.36
CA ASN A 51 11.29 0.68 9.07
C ASN A 51 10.64 0.13 7.80
N ILE A 52 11.41 -0.11 6.73
CA ILE A 52 10.88 -0.70 5.50
C ILE A 52 10.33 -2.11 5.77
N ALA A 53 11.10 -2.94 6.50
CA ALA A 53 10.65 -4.28 6.88
C ALA A 53 9.37 -4.23 7.73
N ALA A 54 9.28 -3.28 8.68
CA ALA A 54 8.09 -3.08 9.49
C ALA A 54 6.87 -2.67 8.65
N ILE A 55 7.05 -1.80 7.65
CA ILE A 55 5.98 -1.39 6.73
C ILE A 55 5.49 -2.58 5.89
N LEU A 56 6.40 -3.41 5.38
CA LEU A 56 6.02 -4.61 4.62
C LEU A 56 5.34 -5.67 5.50
N ALA A 57 5.81 -5.86 6.74
CA ALA A 57 5.14 -6.74 7.69
C ALA A 57 3.74 -6.23 8.08
N LEU A 58 3.59 -4.92 8.24
CA LEU A 58 2.31 -4.27 8.46
C LEU A 58 1.40 -4.48 7.25
N ALA A 59 1.90 -4.30 6.02
CA ALA A 59 1.17 -4.54 4.79
C ALA A 59 0.61 -5.97 4.74
N VAL A 60 1.44 -6.99 4.97
CA VAL A 60 0.99 -8.39 5.00
C VAL A 60 -0.14 -8.59 6.02
N SER A 61 0.01 -8.05 7.23
CA SER A 61 -0.98 -8.17 8.30
C SER A 61 -2.32 -7.52 7.92
N VAL A 62 -2.23 -6.30 7.40
CA VAL A 62 -3.35 -5.44 7.05
C VAL A 62 -4.13 -5.99 5.85
N PHE A 63 -3.44 -6.44 4.80
CA PHE A 63 -4.08 -7.01 3.61
C PHE A 63 -4.62 -8.44 3.85
N THR A 64 -4.02 -9.20 4.79
CA THR A 64 -4.65 -10.43 5.29
C THR A 64 -5.96 -10.12 6.00
N ALA A 65 -5.97 -9.11 6.88
CA ALA A 65 -7.18 -8.70 7.58
C ALA A 65 -8.27 -8.20 6.60
N LEU A 66 -7.88 -7.48 5.55
CA LEU A 66 -8.80 -7.06 4.47
C LEU A 66 -9.46 -8.26 3.79
N ALA A 67 -8.68 -9.30 3.42
CA ALA A 67 -9.21 -10.49 2.78
C ALA A 67 -10.19 -11.26 3.69
N VAL A 68 -9.83 -11.43 4.96
CA VAL A 68 -10.69 -12.09 5.95
C VAL A 68 -11.96 -11.27 6.18
N GLY A 69 -11.86 -9.96 6.32
CA GLY A 69 -13.01 -9.05 6.46
C GLY A 69 -13.94 -9.12 5.25
N ALA A 70 -13.39 -9.07 4.04
CA ALA A 70 -14.15 -9.25 2.81
C ALA A 70 -14.85 -10.61 2.75
N TYR A 71 -14.16 -11.69 3.14
CA TYR A 71 -14.75 -13.03 3.19
C TYR A 71 -15.94 -13.09 4.16
N LEU A 72 -15.80 -12.53 5.37
CA LEU A 72 -16.89 -12.48 6.35
C LEU A 72 -18.10 -11.71 5.84
N VAL A 73 -17.88 -10.57 5.17
CA VAL A 73 -18.96 -9.82 4.50
C VAL A 73 -19.57 -10.65 3.38
N GLY A 74 -18.74 -11.34 2.59
CA GLY A 74 -19.14 -12.26 1.52
C GLY A 74 -20.10 -13.35 1.99
N LEU A 75 -19.85 -13.93 3.18
CA LEU A 75 -20.74 -14.93 3.79
C LEU A 75 -22.13 -14.38 4.10
N VAL A 76 -22.23 -13.10 4.49
CA VAL A 76 -23.51 -12.45 4.83
C VAL A 76 -24.32 -12.15 3.56
N ILE A 77 -23.65 -11.74 2.48
CA ILE A 77 -24.31 -11.34 1.22
C ILE A 77 -24.42 -12.47 0.20
N GLY A 78 -23.94 -13.67 0.51
CA GLY A 78 -23.97 -14.83 -0.39
C GLY A 78 -23.03 -14.71 -1.59
N ALA A 79 -21.86 -14.09 -1.41
CA ALA A 79 -20.87 -13.95 -2.46
C ALA A 79 -20.23 -15.30 -2.83
N ALA A 80 -19.94 -15.51 -4.12
CA ALA A 80 -19.35 -16.75 -4.63
C ALA A 80 -17.83 -16.89 -4.39
N LEU A 81 -17.15 -15.78 -4.05
CA LEU A 81 -15.70 -15.75 -3.87
C LEU A 81 -15.26 -16.46 -2.58
N THR A 82 -14.28 -17.34 -2.73
CA THR A 82 -13.68 -18.12 -1.64
C THR A 82 -12.59 -17.33 -0.92
N LEU A 83 -12.31 -17.72 0.33
CA LEU A 83 -11.24 -17.10 1.12
C LEU A 83 -9.86 -17.15 0.44
N PRO A 84 -9.42 -18.27 -0.19
CA PRO A 84 -8.15 -18.31 -0.90
C PRO A 84 -8.06 -17.30 -2.05
N GLU A 85 -9.12 -17.13 -2.85
CA GLU A 85 -9.15 -16.16 -3.94
C GLU A 85 -9.01 -14.73 -3.39
N LEU A 86 -9.77 -14.39 -2.35
CA LEU A 86 -9.70 -13.08 -1.69
C LEU A 86 -8.32 -12.82 -1.07
N LEU A 87 -7.69 -13.85 -0.49
CA LEU A 87 -6.33 -13.75 0.06
C LEU A 87 -5.30 -13.48 -1.05
N VAL A 88 -5.36 -14.21 -2.17
CA VAL A 88 -4.46 -13.99 -3.31
C VAL A 88 -4.65 -12.58 -3.85
N ILE A 89 -5.90 -12.17 -4.11
CA ILE A 89 -6.23 -10.84 -4.63
C ILE A 89 -5.68 -9.74 -3.70
N SER A 90 -5.98 -9.84 -2.41
CA SER A 90 -5.61 -8.82 -1.43
C SER A 90 -4.10 -8.79 -1.19
N LEU A 91 -3.44 -9.93 -1.00
CA LEU A 91 -2.02 -9.97 -0.68
C LEU A 91 -1.14 -9.60 -1.87
N VAL A 92 -1.43 -10.12 -3.06
CA VAL A 92 -0.62 -9.82 -4.25
C VAL A 92 -0.75 -8.34 -4.60
N SER A 93 -1.98 -7.80 -4.60
CA SER A 93 -2.21 -6.38 -4.88
C SER A 93 -1.60 -5.51 -3.79
N GLY A 94 -1.89 -5.82 -2.53
CA GLY A 94 -1.48 -5.02 -1.39
C GLY A 94 0.03 -4.97 -1.18
N ILE A 95 0.73 -6.10 -1.34
CA ILE A 95 2.21 -6.12 -1.26
C ILE A 95 2.80 -5.34 -2.43
N SER A 96 2.26 -5.48 -3.65
CA SER A 96 2.73 -4.72 -4.81
C SER A 96 2.60 -3.20 -4.59
N VAL A 97 1.44 -2.78 -4.06
CA VAL A 97 1.19 -1.38 -3.69
C VAL A 97 2.11 -0.91 -2.57
N ALA A 98 2.33 -1.72 -1.54
CA ALA A 98 3.24 -1.38 -0.45
C ALA A 98 4.68 -1.18 -0.95
N VAL A 99 5.15 -2.00 -1.89
CA VAL A 99 6.47 -1.82 -2.52
C VAL A 99 6.54 -0.51 -3.30
N ILE A 100 5.50 -0.18 -4.07
CA ILE A 100 5.43 1.10 -4.79
C ILE A 100 5.46 2.27 -3.79
N ALA A 101 4.64 2.21 -2.74
CA ALA A 101 4.61 3.22 -1.69
C ALA A 101 6.00 3.42 -1.06
N VAL A 102 6.69 2.34 -0.73
CA VAL A 102 8.06 2.39 -0.17
C VAL A 102 9.03 3.09 -1.12
N VAL A 103 9.08 2.65 -2.39
CA VAL A 103 9.99 3.21 -3.38
C VAL A 103 9.68 4.69 -3.62
N CYS A 104 8.41 5.05 -3.78
CA CYS A 104 7.99 6.43 -3.97
C CYS A 104 8.29 7.31 -2.77
N SER A 105 8.05 6.84 -1.54
CA SER A 105 8.39 7.58 -0.31
C SER A 105 9.89 7.88 -0.24
N LEU A 106 10.74 6.90 -0.55
CA LEU A 106 12.20 7.10 -0.54
C LEU A 106 12.65 8.11 -1.59
N LEU A 107 12.17 7.97 -2.83
CA LEU A 107 12.52 8.84 -3.95
C LEU A 107 12.02 10.27 -3.75
N ALA A 108 10.75 10.43 -3.39
CA ALA A 108 10.16 11.74 -3.19
C ALA A 108 10.77 12.44 -1.97
N THR A 109 10.99 11.75 -0.85
CA THR A 109 11.67 12.36 0.31
C THR A 109 13.09 12.80 -0.04
N TYR A 110 13.85 11.97 -0.78
CA TYR A 110 15.18 12.33 -1.25
C TYR A 110 15.18 13.59 -2.11
N LEU A 111 14.23 13.67 -3.06
CA LEU A 111 14.13 14.79 -3.98
C LEU A 111 13.69 16.07 -3.25
N SER A 112 12.70 16.00 -2.38
CA SER A 112 12.24 17.14 -1.58
C SER A 112 13.39 17.69 -0.72
N TYR A 113 14.15 16.82 -0.06
CA TYR A 113 15.34 17.21 0.69
C TYR A 113 16.40 17.89 -0.20
N ARG A 114 16.67 17.35 -1.40
CA ARG A 114 17.62 17.93 -2.36
C ARG A 114 17.21 19.31 -2.86
N VAL A 115 15.91 19.56 -2.99
CA VAL A 115 15.35 20.84 -3.47
C VAL A 115 15.15 21.82 -2.30
N GLY A 116 15.30 21.37 -1.05
CA GLY A 116 15.13 22.19 0.15
C GLY A 116 13.66 22.44 0.51
N VAL A 117 12.76 21.57 0.05
CA VAL A 117 11.33 21.60 0.37
C VAL A 117 11.02 20.58 1.46
N ASP A 118 10.08 20.88 2.34
CA ASP A 118 9.64 19.92 3.36
C ASP A 118 9.07 18.66 2.69
N PRO A 119 9.66 17.47 2.97
CA PRO A 119 9.13 16.22 2.46
C PRO A 119 7.68 15.97 2.89
N ASP A 120 7.21 16.47 4.03
CA ASP A 120 5.84 16.23 4.47
C ASP A 120 4.80 16.98 3.61
N ASP A 121 5.17 18.16 3.08
CA ASP A 121 4.30 18.96 2.21
C ASP A 121 4.20 18.44 0.76
N THR A 122 5.16 17.60 0.36
CA THR A 122 5.32 17.19 -1.05
C THR A 122 5.29 15.68 -1.24
N THR A 123 6.02 14.94 -0.41
CA THR A 123 6.15 13.47 -0.51
C THR A 123 4.82 12.79 -0.25
N ILE A 124 4.07 13.19 0.78
CA ILE A 124 2.81 12.52 1.13
C ILE A 124 1.79 12.64 -0.02
N PRO A 125 1.48 13.86 -0.54
CA PRO A 125 0.59 13.99 -1.69
C PRO A 125 1.06 13.23 -2.93
N ILE A 126 2.37 13.22 -3.22
CA ILE A 126 2.92 12.49 -4.37
C ILE A 126 2.71 10.99 -4.21
N VAL A 127 3.07 10.44 -3.04
CA VAL A 127 2.97 9.00 -2.78
C VAL A 127 1.51 8.54 -2.82
N THR A 128 0.60 9.27 -2.18
CA THR A 128 -0.83 8.91 -2.18
C THR A 128 -1.39 8.91 -3.60
N ASN A 129 -1.15 9.95 -4.40
CA ASN A 129 -1.65 9.99 -5.79
C ASN A 129 -1.10 8.83 -6.65
N VAL A 130 0.18 8.49 -6.49
CA VAL A 130 0.78 7.36 -7.21
C VAL A 130 0.13 6.05 -6.76
N VAL A 131 -0.02 5.85 -5.44
CA VAL A 131 -0.66 4.65 -4.90
C VAL A 131 -2.13 4.55 -5.32
N ASP A 132 -2.86 5.66 -5.42
CA ASP A 132 -4.26 5.64 -5.85
C ASP A 132 -4.40 5.11 -7.29
N VAL A 133 -3.58 5.63 -8.21
CA VAL A 133 -3.59 5.20 -9.61
C VAL A 133 -3.11 3.76 -9.74
N PHE A 134 -1.93 3.45 -9.22
CA PHE A 134 -1.34 2.12 -9.39
C PHE A 134 -2.08 1.06 -8.56
N GLY A 135 -2.55 1.40 -7.37
CA GLY A 135 -3.31 0.49 -6.51
C GLY A 135 -4.61 0.08 -7.14
N MET A 136 -5.33 1.01 -7.79
CA MET A 136 -6.54 0.65 -8.53
C MET A 136 -6.22 -0.24 -9.73
N VAL A 137 -5.21 0.10 -10.54
CA VAL A 137 -4.81 -0.69 -11.72
C VAL A 137 -4.37 -2.10 -11.33
N ILE A 138 -3.51 -2.21 -10.31
CA ILE A 138 -3.01 -3.50 -9.82
C ILE A 138 -4.16 -4.33 -9.27
N PHE A 139 -5.00 -3.77 -8.41
CA PHE A 139 -6.11 -4.50 -7.80
C PHE A 139 -7.06 -5.07 -8.85
N VAL A 140 -7.45 -4.26 -9.84
CA VAL A 140 -8.33 -4.71 -10.93
C VAL A 140 -7.65 -5.79 -11.77
N SER A 141 -6.36 -5.61 -12.10
CA SER A 141 -5.62 -6.57 -12.93
C SER A 141 -5.45 -7.92 -12.23
N VAL A 142 -5.07 -7.93 -10.96
CA VAL A 142 -4.93 -9.16 -10.16
C VAL A 142 -6.28 -9.82 -9.96
N SER A 143 -7.31 -9.04 -9.64
CA SER A 143 -8.66 -9.58 -9.46
C SER A 143 -9.17 -10.23 -10.75
N ALA A 144 -8.91 -9.64 -11.92
CA ALA A 144 -9.30 -10.22 -13.20
C ALA A 144 -8.58 -11.56 -13.43
N ALA A 145 -7.26 -11.56 -13.23
CA ALA A 145 -6.45 -12.76 -13.40
C ALA A 145 -6.80 -13.92 -12.45
N VAL A 146 -7.40 -13.65 -11.28
CA VAL A 146 -7.83 -14.70 -10.33
C VAL A 146 -9.23 -15.20 -10.63
N VAL A 147 -10.13 -14.33 -11.07
CA VAL A 147 -11.55 -14.68 -11.31
C VAL A 147 -11.78 -15.26 -12.71
N ASP A 148 -10.93 -14.91 -13.68
CA ASP A 148 -10.95 -15.49 -15.04
C ASP A 148 -10.30 -16.89 -15.11
N VAL A 149 -9.76 -17.40 -13.99
CA VAL A 149 -9.16 -18.74 -13.83
C VAL A 149 -10.14 -19.66 -13.12
#